data_AF-J3D5Z9-F1
#
_entry.id   AF-J3D5Z9-F1
#
_cell.length_a   1.000
_cell.length_b   1.000
_cell.length_c   1.000
_cell.angle_alpha   90.00
_cell.angle_beta   90.00
_cell.angle_gamma   90.00
#
_symmetry.space_group_name_H-M   'P 1'
#
loop_
_entity.id
_entity.type
_entity.pdbx_description
1 polymer ?
#
loop_
_entity_poly.entity_id
_entity_poly.type
_entity_poly.pdbx_seq_one_letter_code
_entity_poly.pdbx_strand_id
1 'polypeptide(L)'
;MTIHQLSVTYHQEEDRLLVRISSHENEEFRLWLTRRLTLALVPGLTKTAADQLALQTQGGDLAAPPDIQRQRIVENFRKEALTYASDFKTPYQAQDATLPMGKEPLLVTEVKISLLKSGKLQLVFIEKLPEPGRKVQIAVGAQLTEGLLQLLNKCLKKSQWLKSAPLADLQKAADPPETPDPTERPRYLN
;
A
#
# COMPACT_ATOMS: atom_id res chain seq x y z
N MET A 1 -15.98 -2.01 11.85
CA MET A 1 -15.28 -3.07 11.12
C MET A 1 -13.94 -3.37 11.79
N THR A 2 -13.74 -4.62 12.20
CA THR A 2 -12.45 -5.13 12.69
C THR A 2 -11.77 -5.87 11.55
N ILE A 3 -10.56 -5.45 11.18
CA ILE A 3 -9.80 -6.07 10.08
C ILE A 3 -9.16 -7.34 10.60
N HIS A 4 -9.30 -8.41 9.83
CA HIS A 4 -8.73 -9.72 10.10
C HIS A 4 -7.46 -9.98 9.29
N GLN A 5 -7.51 -9.74 7.97
CA GLN A 5 -6.41 -10.02 7.05
C GLN A 5 -6.23 -8.90 6.02
N LEU A 6 -5.00 -8.75 5.53
CA LEU A 6 -4.62 -7.77 4.52
C LEU A 6 -3.65 -8.42 3.52
N SER A 7 -3.90 -8.23 2.22
CA SER A 7 -2.95 -8.60 1.18
C SER A 7 -2.73 -7.47 0.17
N VAL A 8 -1.53 -7.40 -0.39
CA VAL A 8 -1.17 -6.46 -1.46
C VAL A 8 -0.43 -7.21 -2.55
N THR A 9 -0.94 -7.13 -3.78
CA THR A 9 -0.37 -7.79 -4.96
C THR A 9 -0.07 -6.78 -6.05
N TYR A 10 1.13 -6.82 -6.61
CA TYR A 10 1.47 -6.03 -7.79
C TYR A 10 1.05 -6.74 -9.08
N HIS A 11 0.23 -6.05 -9.88
CA HIS A 11 -0.18 -6.46 -11.22
C HIS A 11 0.62 -5.65 -12.25
N GLN A 12 1.58 -6.31 -12.89
CA GLN A 12 2.51 -5.67 -13.82
C GLN A 12 1.80 -5.17 -15.09
N GLU A 13 0.87 -5.96 -15.64
CA GLU A 13 0.15 -5.62 -16.89
C GLU A 13 -0.64 -4.31 -16.79
N GLU A 14 -1.17 -4.00 -15.61
CA GLU A 14 -1.97 -2.79 -15.36
C GLU A 14 -1.16 -1.66 -14.72
N ASP A 15 0.08 -1.95 -14.30
CA ASP A 15 0.94 -1.11 -13.47
C ASP A 15 0.25 -0.59 -12.19
N ARG A 16 -0.41 -1.51 -11.46
CA ARG A 16 -1.24 -1.21 -10.27
C ARG A 16 -1.07 -2.23 -9.15
N LEU A 17 -1.40 -1.84 -7.92
CA LEU A 17 -1.48 -2.74 -6.76
C LEU A 17 -2.93 -3.07 -6.43
N LEU A 18 -3.24 -4.35 -6.25
CA LEU A 18 -4.49 -4.82 -5.67
C LEU A 18 -4.30 -4.96 -4.17
N VAL A 19 -5.03 -4.16 -3.38
CA VAL A 19 -5.13 -4.31 -1.93
C VAL A 19 -6.43 -5.03 -1.61
N ARG A 20 -6.36 -6.12 -0.83
CA ARG A 20 -7.54 -6.84 -0.35
C ARG A 20 -7.55 -6.81 1.17
N ILE A 21 -8.68 -6.41 1.73
CA ILE A 21 -8.88 -6.27 3.18
C ILE A 21 -10.05 -7.18 3.56
N SER A 22 -9.80 -8.15 4.43
CA SER A 22 -10.84 -8.99 5.00
C SER A 22 -11.22 -8.50 6.39
N SER A 23 -12.51 -8.44 6.67
CA SER A 23 -13.04 -8.21 8.01
C SER A 23 -13.26 -9.54 8.75
N HIS A 24 -13.38 -9.49 10.07
CA HIS A 24 -13.84 -10.65 10.86
C HIS A 24 -15.28 -11.07 10.56
N GLU A 25 -16.07 -10.20 9.91
CA GLU A 25 -17.45 -10.45 9.50
C GLU A 25 -17.52 -11.14 8.13
N ASN A 26 -16.40 -11.69 7.65
CA ASN A 26 -16.26 -12.33 6.34
C ASN A 26 -16.61 -11.40 5.17
N GLU A 27 -16.37 -10.10 5.33
CA GLU A 27 -16.49 -9.11 4.26
C GLU A 27 -15.12 -8.84 3.65
N GLU A 28 -15.05 -8.78 2.32
CA GLU A 28 -13.83 -8.46 1.59
C GLU A 28 -13.98 -7.14 0.82
N PHE A 29 -13.02 -6.24 1.02
CA PHE A 29 -12.86 -5.00 0.27
C PHE A 29 -11.66 -5.11 -0.66
N ARG A 30 -11.86 -4.81 -1.94
CA ARG A 30 -10.82 -4.82 -2.96
C ARG A 30 -10.57 -3.41 -3.47
N LEU A 31 -9.33 -2.97 -3.46
CA LEU A 31 -8.94 -1.62 -3.82
C LEU A 31 -7.79 -1.66 -4.84
N TRP A 32 -7.93 -0.96 -5.96
CA TRP A 32 -6.83 -0.70 -6.88
C TRP A 32 -6.09 0.57 -6.49
N LEU A 33 -4.79 0.47 -6.24
CA LEU A 33 -3.89 1.60 -6.11
C LEU A 33 -3.05 1.75 -7.38
N THR A 34 -3.12 2.91 -8.02
CA THR A 34 -2.27 3.24 -9.16
C THR A 34 -0.85 3.59 -8.72
N ARG A 35 0.13 3.42 -9.61
CA ARG A 35 1.52 3.86 -9.38
C ARG A 35 1.61 5.26 -8.77
N ARG A 36 0.97 6.25 -9.40
CA ARG A 36 0.98 7.65 -8.93
C ARG A 36 0.45 7.77 -7.50
N LEU A 37 -0.67 7.11 -7.21
CA LEU A 37 -1.29 7.19 -5.89
C LEU A 37 -0.45 6.46 -4.83
N THR A 38 0.08 5.28 -5.13
CA THR A 38 0.94 4.54 -4.20
C THR A 38 2.20 5.34 -3.86
N LEU A 39 2.88 5.92 -4.86
CA LEU A 39 4.08 6.72 -4.64
C LEU A 39 3.80 7.97 -3.79
N ALA A 40 2.61 8.57 -3.92
CA ALA A 40 2.19 9.68 -3.08
C ALA A 40 1.74 9.24 -1.67
N LEU A 41 1.09 8.08 -1.55
CA LEU A 41 0.53 7.55 -0.31
C LEU A 41 1.61 7.11 0.67
N VAL A 42 2.61 6.36 0.21
CA VAL A 42 3.57 5.68 1.09
C VAL A 42 4.32 6.64 2.01
N PRO A 43 4.89 7.78 1.55
CA PRO A 43 5.57 8.73 2.44
C PRO A 43 4.65 9.30 3.53
N GLY A 44 3.41 9.65 3.16
CA GLY A 44 2.42 10.15 4.11
C GLY A 44 2.04 9.10 5.16
N LEU A 45 1.82 7.87 4.71
CA LEU A 45 1.53 6.74 5.57
C LEU A 45 2.69 6.41 6.52
N THR A 46 3.94 6.43 6.05
CA THR A 46 5.14 6.23 6.87
C THR A 46 5.26 7.28 7.96
N LYS A 47 5.05 8.56 7.62
CA LYS A 47 5.09 9.65 8.61
C LYS A 47 4.01 9.46 9.67
N THR A 48 2.76 9.24 9.27
CA THR A 48 1.66 9.11 10.24
C THR A 48 1.77 7.82 11.07
N ALA A 49 2.38 6.76 10.55
CA ALA A 49 2.70 5.56 11.32
C ALA A 49 3.70 5.85 12.46
N ALA A 50 4.72 6.69 12.20
CA ALA A 50 5.65 7.14 13.23
C ALA A 50 4.94 8.00 14.31
N ASP A 51 4.07 8.92 13.88
CA ASP A 51 3.25 9.73 14.80
C ASP A 51 2.30 8.86 15.65
N GLN A 52 1.72 7.82 15.03
CA GLN A 52 0.87 6.84 15.71
C GLN A 52 1.62 6.10 16.82
N LEU A 53 2.83 5.64 16.54
CA LEU A 53 3.69 4.98 17.52
C LEU A 53 4.06 5.94 18.65
N ALA A 54 4.41 7.19 18.33
CA ALA A 54 4.73 8.21 19.33
C ALA A 54 3.55 8.45 20.29
N LEU A 55 2.32 8.59 19.77
CA LEU A 55 1.13 8.76 20.63
C LEU A 55 0.88 7.54 21.52
N GLN A 56 1.10 6.32 21.03
CA GLN A 56 0.96 5.11 21.86
C GLN A 56 1.99 5.05 22.99
N THR A 57 3.21 5.54 22.75
CA THR A 57 4.24 5.62 23.79
C THR A 57 3.99 6.73 24.82
N GLN A 58 3.36 7.83 24.41
CA GLN A 58 3.08 8.99 25.28
C GLN A 58 1.73 8.91 26.01
N GLY A 59 0.77 8.15 25.48
CA GLY A 59 -0.58 7.99 26.06
C GLY A 59 -0.66 7.02 27.25
N GLY A 60 0.46 6.50 27.75
CA GLY A 60 0.51 5.84 29.05
C GLY A 60 0.45 6.90 30.15
N ASP A 61 -0.46 6.74 31.12
CA ASP A 61 -0.63 7.63 32.28
C ASP A 61 0.71 8.24 32.72
N LEU A 62 0.84 9.57 32.56
CA LEU A 62 2.02 10.34 32.99
C LEU A 62 2.25 10.26 34.52
N ALA A 63 1.34 9.61 35.25
CA ALA A 63 1.41 9.32 36.68
C ALA A 63 2.00 7.95 37.04
N ALA A 64 2.18 7.04 36.07
CA ALA A 64 2.73 5.70 36.30
C ALA A 64 4.27 5.70 36.12
N PRO A 65 5.03 4.98 36.95
CA PRO A 65 6.47 4.83 36.76
C PRO A 65 6.81 4.34 35.34
N PRO A 66 7.96 4.74 34.76
CA PRO A 66 8.35 4.39 33.38
C PRO A 66 8.27 2.88 33.08
N ASP A 67 8.47 2.04 34.09
CA ASP A 67 8.44 0.59 33.96
C ASP A 67 7.02 0.04 33.80
N ILE A 68 6.01 0.64 34.45
CA ILE A 68 4.59 0.29 34.30
C ILE A 68 4.07 0.75 32.92
N GLN A 69 4.52 1.92 32.46
CA GLN A 69 4.20 2.39 31.10
C GLN A 69 4.77 1.46 30.04
N ARG A 70 6.05 1.07 30.15
CA ARG A 70 6.68 0.10 29.24
C ARG A 70 5.98 -1.25 29.27
N GLN A 71 5.62 -1.76 30.46
CA GLN A 71 4.88 -3.01 30.58
C GLN A 71 3.52 -2.94 29.87
N ARG A 72 2.76 -1.86 30.04
CA ARG A 72 1.47 -1.68 29.33
C ARG A 72 1.63 -1.51 27.83
N ILE A 73 2.66 -0.80 27.37
CA ILE A 73 2.99 -0.71 25.94
C ILE A 73 3.28 -2.10 25.39
N VAL A 74 4.16 -2.87 26.06
CA VAL A 74 4.48 -4.25 25.69
C VAL A 74 3.26 -5.17 25.74
N GLU A 75 2.38 -5.02 26.73
CA GLU A 75 1.13 -5.78 26.83
C GLU A 75 0.14 -5.42 25.74
N ASN A 76 0.03 -4.13 25.38
CA ASN A 76 -0.82 -3.68 24.27
C ASN A 76 -0.27 -4.20 22.94
N PHE A 77 1.05 -4.11 22.72
CA PHE A 77 1.72 -4.75 21.59
C PHE A 77 1.51 -6.25 21.58
N ARG A 78 1.54 -6.92 22.73
CA ARG A 78 1.32 -8.36 22.84
C ARG A 78 -0.15 -8.72 22.58
N LYS A 79 -1.11 -7.91 23.02
CA LYS A 79 -2.54 -8.09 22.76
C LYS A 79 -2.87 -7.85 21.29
N GLU A 80 -2.35 -6.78 20.70
CA GLU A 80 -2.42 -6.56 19.25
C GLU A 80 -1.75 -7.71 18.52
N ALA A 81 -0.54 -8.11 18.94
CA ALA A 81 0.16 -9.23 18.35
C ALA A 81 -0.62 -10.53 18.48
N LEU A 82 -1.30 -10.83 19.58
CA LEU A 82 -2.13 -12.03 19.67
C LEU A 82 -3.40 -11.93 18.80
N THR A 83 -3.91 -10.72 18.58
CA THR A 83 -5.05 -10.46 17.69
C THR A 83 -4.66 -10.58 16.21
N TYR A 84 -3.42 -10.22 15.86
CA TYR A 84 -2.92 -10.11 14.48
C TYR A 84 -1.75 -11.06 14.13
N ALA A 85 -1.27 -11.90 15.06
CA ALA A 85 -0.19 -12.90 14.85
C ALA A 85 -0.65 -14.03 13.94
N SER A 86 -1.95 -14.12 13.71
CA SER A 86 -2.51 -14.91 12.66
C SER A 86 -2.34 -14.13 11.36
N ASP A 87 -1.44 -14.60 10.50
CA ASP A 87 -1.68 -14.60 9.04
C ASP A 87 -1.13 -13.46 8.16
N PHE A 88 0.11 -12.99 8.38
CA PHE A 88 0.87 -12.31 7.30
C PHE A 88 1.72 -13.28 6.45
N LYS A 89 1.84 -14.53 6.91
CA LYS A 89 2.59 -15.60 6.24
C LYS A 89 1.69 -16.65 5.61
N THR A 90 0.47 -16.81 6.11
CA THR A 90 -0.45 -17.79 5.55
C THR A 90 -1.07 -17.18 4.27
N PRO A 91 -1.38 -18.01 3.26
CA PRO A 91 -1.96 -17.50 2.02
C PRO A 91 -3.34 -16.89 2.32
N TYR A 92 -3.60 -15.70 1.76
CA TYR A 92 -4.91 -15.06 1.83
C TYR A 92 -6.01 -16.04 1.40
N GLN A 93 -6.93 -16.35 2.30
CA GLN A 93 -8.01 -17.30 2.04
C GLN A 93 -9.25 -16.55 1.55
N ALA A 94 -9.56 -16.73 0.27
CA ALA A 94 -10.65 -16.03 -0.41
C ALA A 94 -11.86 -16.95 -0.66
N GLN A 95 -12.34 -17.66 0.36
CA GLN A 95 -13.51 -18.53 0.20
C GLN A 95 -14.73 -17.93 0.89
N ASP A 96 -15.76 -17.66 0.08
CA ASP A 96 -17.11 -17.23 0.46
C ASP A 96 -17.25 -15.90 1.22
N ALA A 97 -16.34 -14.95 1.00
CA ALA A 97 -16.48 -13.60 1.54
C ALA A 97 -17.58 -12.80 0.82
N THR A 98 -18.37 -12.04 1.58
CA THR A 98 -19.29 -11.05 1.02
C THR A 98 -18.47 -9.88 0.44
N LEU A 99 -18.98 -9.28 -0.63
CA LEU A 99 -18.33 -8.15 -1.31
C LEU A 99 -19.22 -6.91 -1.21
N PRO A 100 -19.19 -6.16 -0.10
CA PRO A 100 -20.09 -5.03 0.12
C PRO A 100 -20.00 -3.96 -0.98
N MET A 101 -18.82 -3.81 -1.58
CA MET A 101 -18.55 -2.85 -2.66
C MET A 101 -18.74 -3.42 -4.08
N GLY A 102 -19.28 -4.63 -4.17
CA GLY A 102 -19.44 -5.36 -5.42
C GLY A 102 -18.19 -6.13 -5.86
N LYS A 103 -18.31 -6.80 -7.00
CA LYS A 103 -17.24 -7.66 -7.55
C LYS A 103 -16.05 -6.85 -8.06
N GLU A 104 -16.31 -5.65 -8.57
CA GLU A 104 -15.32 -4.75 -9.13
C GLU A 104 -14.56 -4.02 -8.02
N PRO A 105 -13.23 -4.19 -7.94
CA PRO A 105 -12.43 -3.43 -6.98
C PRO A 105 -12.61 -1.93 -7.16
N LEU A 106 -12.57 -1.20 -6.05
CA LEU A 106 -12.65 0.25 -6.02
C LEU A 106 -11.35 0.84 -6.58
N LEU A 107 -11.43 1.61 -7.68
CA LEU A 107 -10.26 2.32 -8.20
C LEU A 107 -9.99 3.54 -7.34
N VAL A 108 -8.98 3.47 -6.48
CA VAL A 108 -8.72 4.56 -5.55
C VAL A 108 -8.17 5.76 -6.33
N THR A 109 -8.86 6.88 -6.19
CA THR A 109 -8.49 8.18 -6.77
C THR A 109 -7.95 9.15 -5.74
N GLU A 110 -8.36 8.99 -4.48
CA GLU A 110 -7.96 9.81 -3.35
C GLU A 110 -7.90 8.96 -2.08
N VAL A 111 -6.90 9.24 -1.23
CA VAL A 111 -6.76 8.65 0.10
C VAL A 111 -6.65 9.76 1.12
N LYS A 112 -7.49 9.72 2.15
CA LYS A 112 -7.38 10.60 3.32
C LYS A 112 -6.84 9.79 4.49
N ILE A 113 -5.82 10.35 5.14
CA ILE A 113 -5.15 9.76 6.30
C ILE A 113 -5.41 10.69 7.49
N SER A 114 -5.85 10.14 8.63
CA SER A 114 -6.06 10.93 9.84
C SER A 114 -5.74 10.10 11.08
N LEU A 115 -4.89 10.63 11.96
CA LEU A 115 -4.58 10.01 13.24
C LEU A 115 -5.69 10.34 14.25
N LEU A 116 -6.38 9.32 14.74
CA LEU A 116 -7.47 9.49 15.70
C LEU A 116 -6.92 9.64 17.12
N LYS A 117 -7.69 10.31 17.99
CA LYS A 117 -7.36 10.44 19.43
C LYS A 117 -7.22 9.09 20.14
N SER A 118 -7.83 8.04 19.60
CA SER A 118 -7.70 6.66 20.08
C SER A 118 -6.35 6.00 19.79
N GLY A 119 -5.45 6.69 19.08
CA GLY A 119 -4.18 6.12 18.61
C GLY A 119 -4.34 5.18 17.41
N LYS A 120 -5.53 5.09 16.80
CA LYS A 120 -5.75 4.39 15.53
C LYS A 120 -5.58 5.33 14.34
N LEU A 121 -5.09 4.81 13.23
CA LEU A 121 -5.01 5.51 11.97
C LEU A 121 -6.28 5.28 11.16
N GLN A 122 -6.98 6.35 10.80
CA GLN A 122 -8.12 6.29 9.89
C GLN A 122 -7.64 6.48 8.45
N LEU A 123 -7.99 5.53 7.58
CA LEU A 123 -7.76 5.58 6.15
C LEU A 123 -9.11 5.61 5.44
N VAL A 124 -9.32 6.61 4.60
CA VAL A 124 -10.52 6.75 3.75
C VAL A 124 -10.09 6.68 2.30
N PHE A 125 -10.47 5.61 1.61
CA PHE A 125 -10.23 5.38 0.18
C PHE A 125 -11.45 5.84 -0.60
N ILE A 126 -11.23 6.66 -1.63
CA ILE A 126 -12.30 7.30 -2.40
C ILE A 126 -12.08 7.04 -3.89
N GLU A 127 -13.12 6.60 -4.57
CA GLU A 127 -13.22 6.56 -6.02
C GLU A 127 -14.19 7.65 -6.48
N LYS A 128 -13.65 8.65 -7.17
CA LYS A 128 -14.43 9.72 -7.78
C LYS A 128 -15.05 9.20 -9.08
N LEU A 129 -16.36 9.04 -9.07
CA LEU A 129 -17.18 8.75 -10.25
C LEU A 129 -18.16 9.91 -10.48
N PRO A 130 -18.69 10.08 -11.72
CA PRO A 130 -19.94 10.80 -11.90
C PRO A 130 -20.99 10.17 -10.97
N GLU A 131 -21.64 10.97 -10.13
CA GLU A 131 -22.39 10.56 -8.93
C GLU A 131 -23.21 9.24 -9.06
N PRO A 132 -23.21 8.36 -8.04
CA PRO A 132 -22.53 8.48 -6.75
C PRO A 132 -21.11 7.86 -6.76
N GLY A 133 -20.14 8.54 -6.15
CA GLY A 133 -18.80 7.99 -5.92
C GLY A 133 -18.77 6.89 -4.85
N ARG A 134 -17.78 5.98 -4.91
CA ARG A 134 -17.59 4.91 -3.92
C ARG A 134 -16.54 5.31 -2.87
N LYS A 135 -16.75 4.90 -1.61
CA LYS A 135 -15.79 5.13 -0.52
C LYS A 135 -15.71 3.95 0.44
N VAL A 136 -14.50 3.66 0.91
CA VAL A 136 -14.22 2.66 1.95
C VAL A 136 -13.44 3.34 3.08
N GLN A 137 -13.93 3.20 4.31
CA GLN A 137 -13.28 3.77 5.50
C GLN A 137 -12.86 2.65 6.44
N ILE A 138 -11.59 2.67 6.85
CA ILE A 138 -11.04 1.73 7.83
C ILE A 138 -10.29 2.47 8.93
N ALA A 139 -10.24 1.87 10.11
CA ALA A 139 -9.40 2.32 11.22
C ALA A 139 -8.46 1.19 11.63
N VAL A 140 -7.15 1.44 11.55
CA VAL A 140 -6.10 0.44 11.76
C VAL A 140 -5.24 0.78 12.98
N GLY A 141 -4.88 -0.23 13.77
CA GLY A 141 -3.90 -0.11 14.85
C GLY A 141 -2.48 -0.07 14.33
N ALA A 142 -1.50 0.23 15.19
CA ALA A 142 -0.11 0.44 14.80
C ALA A 142 0.50 -0.79 14.10
N GLN A 143 0.21 -1.99 14.61
CA GLN A 143 0.70 -3.22 14.01
C GLN A 143 0.19 -3.44 12.57
N LEU A 144 -1.09 -3.19 12.31
CA LEU A 144 -1.66 -3.35 10.99
C LEU A 144 -1.20 -2.25 10.02
N THR A 145 -0.98 -1.03 10.51
CA THR A 145 -0.33 0.05 9.75
C THR A 145 1.06 -0.38 9.27
N GLU A 146 1.87 -0.94 10.18
CA GLU A 146 3.22 -1.43 9.85
C GLU A 146 3.18 -2.60 8.85
N GLY A 147 2.27 -3.57 9.05
CA GLY A 147 2.05 -4.66 8.10
C GLY A 147 1.68 -4.17 6.70
N LEU A 148 0.78 -3.18 6.60
CA LEU A 148 0.43 -2.54 5.32
C LEU A 148 1.65 -1.86 4.67
N LEU A 149 2.44 -1.10 5.44
CA LEU A 149 3.65 -0.45 4.94
C LEU A 149 4.67 -1.47 4.42
N GLN A 150 4.90 -2.57 5.12
CA GLN A 150 5.80 -3.64 4.69
C GLN A 150 5.33 -4.28 3.37
N LEU A 151 4.03 -4.58 3.25
CA LEU A 151 3.45 -5.15 2.02
C LEU A 151 3.55 -4.17 0.84
N LEU A 152 3.28 -2.88 1.06
CA LEU A 152 3.43 -1.84 0.04
C LEU A 152 4.89 -1.69 -0.40
N ASN A 153 5.84 -1.64 0.54
CA ASN A 153 7.27 -1.54 0.25
C ASN A 153 7.80 -2.75 -0.53
N LYS A 154 7.34 -3.97 -0.19
CA LYS A 154 7.65 -5.19 -0.93
C LYS A 154 7.16 -5.08 -2.38
N CYS A 155 5.95 -4.58 -2.59
CA CYS A 155 5.39 -4.40 -3.93
C CYS A 155 6.10 -3.28 -4.70
N LEU A 156 6.45 -2.16 -4.06
CA LEU A 156 7.24 -1.07 -4.66
C LEU A 156 8.61 -1.55 -5.14
N LYS A 157 9.27 -2.41 -4.36
CA LYS A 157 10.54 -3.02 -4.77
C LYS A 157 10.35 -3.93 -5.99
N LYS A 158 9.27 -4.74 -6.00
CA LYS A 158 8.94 -5.64 -7.12
C LYS A 158 8.60 -4.86 -8.40
N SER A 159 7.87 -3.75 -8.28
CA SER A 159 7.43 -2.94 -9.42
C SER A 159 8.54 -2.09 -10.03
N GLN A 160 9.63 -1.85 -9.29
CA GLN A 160 10.74 -1.02 -9.73
C GLN A 160 10.34 0.43 -10.03
N TRP A 161 9.20 0.91 -9.53
CA TRP A 161 8.68 2.25 -9.82
C TRP A 161 9.59 3.40 -9.41
N LEU A 162 10.47 3.15 -8.44
CA LEU A 162 11.46 4.09 -7.91
C LEU A 162 12.80 4.03 -8.66
N LYS A 163 12.99 3.07 -9.57
CA LYS A 163 14.20 3.05 -10.41
C LYS A 163 13.99 4.01 -11.57
N SER A 164 14.87 5.00 -11.69
CA SER A 164 15.07 5.74 -12.94
C SER A 164 16.18 5.06 -13.73
N ALA A 165 15.97 4.83 -15.02
CA ALA A 165 17.08 4.52 -15.92
C ALA A 165 17.94 5.77 -16.07
N PRO A 166 19.28 5.68 -15.96
CA PRO A 166 20.15 6.80 -16.28
C PRO A 166 19.96 7.18 -17.75
N LEU A 167 19.63 8.45 -18.02
CA LEU A 167 19.51 9.00 -19.38
C LEU A 167 20.79 8.77 -20.22
N ALA A 168 21.95 8.68 -19.57
CA ALA A 168 23.25 8.44 -20.20
C ALA A 168 23.34 7.06 -20.90
N ASP A 169 22.62 6.04 -20.42
CA ASP A 169 22.65 4.71 -21.03
C ASP A 169 21.76 4.62 -22.28
N LEU A 170 20.79 5.53 -22.43
CA LEU A 170 19.92 5.62 -23.61
C LEU A 170 20.66 6.21 -24.82
N GLN A 171 21.69 7.03 -24.61
CA GLN A 171 22.51 7.61 -25.68
C GLN A 171 23.59 6.65 -26.22
N LYS A 172 24.00 5.64 -25.44
CA LYS A 172 24.92 4.59 -25.90
C LYS A 172 24.24 3.51 -26.75
N ALA A 173 22.93 3.34 -26.61
CA ALA A 173 22.14 2.35 -27.35
C ALA A 173 21.58 2.90 -28.68
N ALA A 174 21.77 4.19 -28.98
CA ALA A 174 21.59 4.69 -30.33
C ALA A 174 22.79 4.20 -31.13
N ASP A 175 22.60 3.16 -31.95
CA ASP A 175 23.59 2.81 -32.97
C ASP A 175 23.98 4.09 -33.73
N PRO A 176 25.28 4.30 -34.01
CA PRO A 176 25.68 5.40 -34.87
C PRO A 176 24.87 5.32 -36.16
N PRO A 177 24.37 6.45 -36.70
CA PRO A 177 23.67 6.42 -37.98
C PRO A 177 24.58 5.70 -38.96
N GLU A 178 24.07 4.62 -39.57
CA GLU A 178 24.71 3.96 -40.70
C GLU A 178 25.05 5.07 -41.68
N THR A 179 26.34 5.35 -41.81
CA THR A 179 26.81 6.29 -42.83
C THR A 179 26.63 5.51 -44.12
N PRO A 180 25.72 5.93 -45.03
CA PRO A 180 25.57 5.22 -46.28
C PRO A 180 26.92 5.27 -46.98
N ASP A 181 27.48 4.09 -47.30
CA ASP A 181 28.73 4.00 -48.03
C ASP A 181 28.55 4.74 -49.36
N PRO A 182 29.32 5.80 -49.64
CA PRO A 182 29.17 6.58 -50.86
C PRO A 182 29.45 5.78 -52.15
N THR A 183 29.91 4.52 -52.05
CA THR A 183 30.10 3.62 -53.18
C THR A 183 28.94 2.64 -53.42
N GLU A 184 27.95 2.53 -52.52
CA GLU A 184 26.75 1.73 -52.78
C GLU A 184 25.79 2.49 -53.68
N ARG A 185 25.81 2.16 -54.99
CA ARG A 185 24.81 2.65 -55.93
C ARG A 185 23.45 2.10 -55.54
N PRO A 186 22.40 2.94 -55.43
CA PRO A 186 21.06 2.46 -55.11
C PRO A 186 20.62 1.46 -56.19
N ARG A 187 20.40 0.21 -55.76
CA ARG A 187 19.72 -0.80 -56.57
C ARG A 187 18.25 -0.39 -56.66
N TYR A 188 17.90 0.34 -57.71
CA TYR A 188 16.50 0.50 -58.08
C TYR A 188 15.95 -0.89 -58.43
N LEU A 189 14.90 -1.31 -57.73
CA LEU A 189 14.14 -2.50 -58.11
C LEU A 189 13.58 -2.26 -59.52
N ASN A 190 13.94 -3.15 -60.45
CA ASN A 190 13.21 -3.31 -61.70
C ASN A 190 11.87 -4.00 -61.47
#